data_AF-A0A7C8EPB0-F1
#
_entry.id   AF-A0A7C8EPB0-F1
#
_cell.length_a   1.000
_cell.length_b   1.000
_cell.length_c   1.000
_cell.angle_alpha   90.00
_cell.angle_beta   90.00
_cell.angle_gamma   90.00
#
_symmetry.space_group_name_H-M   'P 1'
#
loop_
_entity.id
_entity.type
_entity.pdbx_description
1 polymer ?
#
loop_
_entity_poly.entity_id
_entity_poly.type
_entity_poly.pdbx_seq_one_letter_code
_entity_poly.pdbx_strand_id
1 'polypeptide(L)'
;MGEIHWTEIVFGAATFVVLTIYHIHWVYQVRRTPLQTYRGVTKHLQRVWVESVITEKRDMLSVQTLRNWIMASSFLASTAMIIGLGLLSFLFKPDHISEIPFDPSLIFSRMKTLFMAKLMVLMVHFFFAFFSFTLSIRYMNQINFMINVPIDCDPMLSPELIANTLDTGMVHYTMGMRAFYLSVVATLWLFGPVWMFLGSLVMVVVLYKLDHSCALEYSTARCDIKTR
;
A
#
# COMPACT_ATOMS: atom_id res chain seq x y z
N MET A 1 -4.20 -14.85 -38.21
CA MET A 1 -3.99 -13.67 -37.34
C MET A 1 -4.87 -13.84 -36.11
N GLY A 2 -4.40 -14.62 -35.12
CA GLY A 2 -5.11 -14.75 -33.83
C GLY A 2 -4.56 -13.67 -32.91
N GLU A 3 -5.13 -12.48 -33.02
CA GLU A 3 -4.67 -11.28 -32.33
C GLU A 3 -4.78 -11.45 -30.81
N ILE A 4 -3.91 -10.77 -30.04
CA ILE A 4 -4.27 -10.42 -28.66
C ILE A 4 -5.67 -9.84 -28.77
N HIS A 5 -6.66 -10.51 -28.16
CA HIS A 5 -8.05 -10.09 -28.28
C HIS A 5 -8.09 -8.60 -28.01
N TRP A 6 -8.61 -7.81 -28.94
CA TRP A 6 -8.54 -6.34 -28.87
C TRP A 6 -9.04 -5.81 -27.51
N THR A 7 -9.91 -6.58 -26.84
CA THR A 7 -10.35 -6.40 -25.46
C THR A 7 -9.22 -6.37 -24.42
N GLU A 8 -8.20 -7.23 -24.49
CA GLU A 8 -7.05 -7.21 -23.56
C GLU A 8 -6.26 -5.91 -23.70
N ILE A 9 -6.07 -5.41 -24.93
CA ILE A 9 -5.37 -4.15 -25.18
C ILE A 9 -6.22 -2.98 -24.72
N VAL A 10 -7.50 -2.93 -25.11
CA VAL A 10 -8.39 -1.80 -24.81
C VAL A 10 -8.72 -1.72 -23.33
N PHE A 11 -9.17 -2.81 -22.70
CA PHE A 11 -9.48 -2.79 -21.27
C PHE A 11 -8.21 -2.71 -20.41
N GLY A 12 -7.10 -3.27 -20.88
CA GLY A 12 -5.78 -3.09 -20.24
C GLY A 12 -5.35 -1.63 -20.24
N ALA A 13 -5.35 -0.98 -21.41
CA ALA A 13 -5.04 0.44 -21.54
C ALA A 13 -6.02 1.31 -20.75
N ALA A 14 -7.33 1.03 -20.83
CA ALA A 14 -8.35 1.77 -20.08
C ALA A 14 -8.14 1.64 -18.56
N THR A 15 -7.85 0.44 -18.06
CA THR A 15 -7.54 0.21 -16.64
C THR A 15 -6.30 1.00 -16.22
N PHE A 16 -5.23 0.95 -17.02
CA PHE A 16 -4.01 1.70 -16.74
C PHE A 16 -4.26 3.22 -16.72
N VAL A 17 -5.02 3.74 -17.68
CA VAL A 17 -5.41 5.15 -17.76
C VAL A 17 -6.25 5.56 -16.55
N VAL A 18 -7.28 4.80 -16.19
CA VAL A 18 -8.15 5.07 -15.03
C VAL A 18 -7.35 5.12 -13.73
N LEU A 19 -6.51 4.10 -13.48
CA LEU A 19 -5.69 4.04 -12.27
C LEU A 19 -4.64 5.14 -12.24
N THR A 20 -4.01 5.45 -13.39
CA THR A 20 -2.98 6.50 -13.48
C THR A 20 -3.58 7.89 -13.26
N ILE A 21 -4.71 8.20 -13.89
CA ILE A 21 -5.44 9.46 -13.69
C ILE A 21 -5.82 9.62 -12.22
N TYR A 22 -6.35 8.56 -11.60
CA TYR A 22 -6.68 8.59 -10.17
C TYR A 22 -5.46 8.89 -9.29
N HIS A 23 -4.34 8.21 -9.52
CA HIS A 23 -3.12 8.42 -8.74
C HIS A 23 -2.53 9.82 -8.95
N ILE A 24 -2.53 10.34 -10.18
CA ILE A 24 -2.10 11.70 -10.49
C ILE A 24 -3.00 12.72 -9.78
N HIS A 25 -4.32 12.55 -9.87
CA HIS A 25 -5.29 13.41 -9.20
C HIS A 25 -5.11 13.37 -7.67
N TRP A 26 -4.91 12.20 -7.08
CA TRP A 26 -4.63 12.05 -5.67
C TRP A 26 -3.33 12.74 -5.25
N VAL A 27 -2.23 12.54 -5.99
CA VAL A 27 -0.95 13.22 -5.71
C VAL A 27 -1.09 14.74 -5.83
N TYR A 28 -1.82 15.21 -6.84
CA TYR A 28 -2.11 16.63 -7.01
C TYR A 28 -2.88 17.19 -5.80
N GLN A 29 -3.94 16.50 -5.35
CA GLN A 29 -4.73 16.91 -4.20
C GLN A 29 -3.93 16.92 -2.90
N VAL A 30 -3.14 15.88 -2.64
CA VAL A 30 -2.27 15.81 -1.44
C VAL A 30 -1.28 16.99 -1.41
N ARG A 31 -0.82 17.47 -2.57
CA ARG A 31 0.08 18.63 -2.66
C ARG A 31 -0.64 19.98 -2.52
N ARG A 32 -1.85 20.12 -3.06
CA ARG A 32 -2.59 21.39 -3.10
C ARG A 32 -3.43 21.64 -1.83
N THR A 33 -4.12 20.62 -1.33
CA THR A 33 -5.07 20.70 -0.23
C THR A 33 -4.87 19.56 0.78
N PRO A 34 -3.71 19.50 1.48
CA PRO A 34 -3.36 18.37 2.33
C PRO A 34 -4.41 18.08 3.42
N LEU A 35 -5.04 19.12 4.00
CA LEU A 35 -6.04 18.97 5.08
C LEU A 35 -7.41 18.44 4.63
N GLN A 36 -7.67 18.35 3.33
CA GLN A 36 -8.87 17.68 2.79
C GLN A 36 -8.63 16.18 2.54
N THR A 37 -7.37 15.75 2.61
CA THR A 37 -7.00 14.35 2.41
C THR A 37 -6.77 13.64 3.74
N TYR A 38 -7.18 12.38 3.83
CA TYR A 38 -6.97 11.57 5.04
C TYR A 38 -5.48 11.50 5.41
N ARG A 39 -4.59 11.47 4.40
CA ARG A 39 -3.14 11.47 4.61
C ARG A 39 -2.65 12.74 5.30
N GLY A 40 -3.08 13.91 4.86
CA GLY A 40 -2.65 15.16 5.47
C GLY A 40 -3.21 15.35 6.88
N VAL A 41 -4.47 14.97 7.11
CA VAL A 41 -5.07 14.95 8.45
C VAL A 41 -4.33 13.98 9.37
N THR A 42 -4.06 12.77 8.91
CA THR A 42 -3.33 11.75 9.70
C THR A 42 -1.92 12.22 10.04
N LYS A 43 -1.20 12.83 9.08
CA LYS A 43 0.13 13.39 9.33
C LYS A 43 0.11 14.50 10.39
N HIS A 44 -0.91 15.36 10.36
CA HIS A 44 -1.10 16.38 11.37
C HIS A 44 -1.39 15.78 12.74
N LEU A 45 -2.33 14.82 12.83
CA LEU A 45 -2.66 14.13 14.07
C LEU A 45 -1.48 13.36 14.65
N GLN A 46 -0.66 12.73 13.81
CA GLN A 46 0.56 12.03 14.23
C GLN A 46 1.59 12.97 14.84
N ARG A 47 1.75 14.19 14.29
CA ARG A 47 2.63 15.21 14.88
C ARG A 47 2.16 15.62 16.27
N VAL A 48 0.87 15.97 16.39
CA VAL A 48 0.25 16.33 17.68
C VAL A 48 0.34 15.17 18.69
N TRP A 49 0.14 13.94 18.24
CA TRP A 49 0.29 12.75 19.07
C TRP A 49 1.72 12.58 19.59
N VAL A 50 2.74 12.72 18.74
CA VAL A 50 4.15 12.63 19.17
C VAL A 50 4.47 13.70 20.22
N GLU A 51 4.02 14.94 20.01
CA GLU A 51 4.21 16.03 20.98
C GLU A 51 3.57 15.70 22.33
N SER A 52 2.30 15.25 22.35
CA SER A 52 1.59 14.86 23.57
C SER A 52 2.28 13.71 24.31
N VAL A 53 2.74 12.69 23.58
CA VAL A 53 3.44 11.53 24.16
C VAL A 53 4.68 11.97 24.94
N ILE A 54 5.46 12.87 24.36
CA ILE A 54 6.69 13.40 24.94
C ILE A 54 6.39 14.28 26.15
N THR A 55 5.44 15.22 26.03
CA THR A 55 5.13 16.15 27.12
C THR A 55 4.48 15.48 28.32
N GLU A 56 3.63 14.47 28.07
CA GLU A 56 2.85 13.79 29.09
C GLU A 56 3.50 12.48 29.56
N LYS A 57 4.69 12.12 29.06
CA LYS A 57 5.43 10.89 29.39
C LYS A 57 4.58 9.62 29.23
N ARG A 58 3.80 9.55 28.14
CA ARG A 58 2.90 8.43 27.83
C ARG A 58 3.62 7.30 27.08
N ASP A 59 4.82 6.93 27.53
CA ASP A 59 5.74 6.07 26.79
C ASP A 59 5.15 4.67 26.59
N MET A 60 4.49 4.12 27.62
CA MET A 60 3.90 2.77 27.57
C MET A 60 2.79 2.65 26.52
N LEU A 61 1.87 3.63 26.46
CA LEU A 61 0.78 3.63 25.46
C LEU A 61 1.34 3.75 24.04
N SER A 62 2.43 4.48 23.89
CA SER A 62 3.08 4.72 22.60
C SER A 62 3.78 3.48 22.08
N VAL A 63 4.56 2.81 22.95
CA VAL A 63 5.17 1.51 22.66
C VAL A 63 4.11 0.48 22.30
N GLN A 64 2.99 0.43 23.03
CA GLN A 64 1.91 -0.50 22.72
C GLN A 64 1.25 -0.23 21.37
N THR A 65 1.04 1.04 21.02
CA THR A 65 0.49 1.45 19.72
C THR A 65 1.43 1.06 18.58
N LEU A 66 2.73 1.35 18.71
CA LEU A 66 3.76 0.97 17.73
C LEU A 66 3.85 -0.55 17.59
N ARG A 67 3.79 -1.29 18.71
CA ARG A 67 3.78 -2.75 18.69
C ARG A 67 2.58 -3.29 17.91
N ASN A 68 1.39 -2.69 18.07
CA ASN A 68 0.21 -3.08 17.30
C ASN A 68 0.40 -2.88 15.79
N TRP A 69 0.97 -1.74 15.39
CA TRP A 69 1.29 -1.49 13.97
C TRP A 69 2.37 -2.42 13.42
N ILE A 70 3.40 -2.75 14.22
CA ILE A 70 4.43 -3.71 13.83
C ILE A 70 3.81 -5.10 13.64
N MET A 71 2.94 -5.54 14.56
CA MET A 71 2.23 -6.82 14.44
C MET A 71 1.36 -6.87 13.18
N ALA A 72 0.56 -5.83 12.93
CA ALA A 72 -0.27 -5.74 11.71
C ALA A 72 0.59 -5.76 10.44
N SER A 73 1.68 -4.99 10.42
CA SER A 73 2.62 -4.97 9.28
C SER A 73 3.29 -6.32 9.05
N SER A 74 3.65 -7.03 10.14
CA SER A 74 4.31 -8.34 10.08
C SER A 74 3.37 -9.42 9.54
N PHE A 75 2.09 -9.38 9.96
CA PHE A 75 1.05 -10.27 9.45
C PHE A 75 0.83 -10.06 7.94
N LEU A 76 0.69 -8.80 7.51
CA LEU A 76 0.52 -8.46 6.10
C LEU A 76 1.77 -8.78 5.26
N ALA A 77 2.97 -8.52 5.78
CA ALA A 77 4.22 -8.88 5.11
C ALA A 77 4.32 -10.40 4.90
N SER A 78 4.03 -11.19 5.93
CA SER A 78 4.03 -12.66 5.84
C SER A 78 3.03 -13.16 4.81
N THR A 79 1.83 -12.58 4.79
CA THR A 79 0.78 -12.90 3.82
C THR A 79 1.25 -12.60 2.39
N ALA A 80 1.84 -11.43 2.17
CA ALA A 80 2.38 -11.03 0.86
C ALA A 80 3.51 -11.97 0.42
N MET A 81 4.42 -12.33 1.33
CA MET A 81 5.50 -13.27 1.05
C MET A 81 4.98 -14.66 0.67
N ILE A 82 4.03 -15.21 1.44
CA ILE A 82 3.45 -16.53 1.17
C ILE A 82 2.79 -16.57 -0.21
N ILE A 83 1.99 -15.55 -0.55
CA ILE A 83 1.34 -15.49 -1.86
C ILE A 83 2.37 -15.30 -2.97
N GLY A 84 3.34 -14.39 -2.80
CA GLY A 84 4.41 -14.15 -3.78
C GLY A 84 5.24 -15.39 -4.07
N LEU A 85 5.64 -16.13 -3.02
CA LEU A 85 6.34 -17.41 -3.17
C LEU A 85 5.46 -18.49 -3.77
N GLY A 86 4.18 -18.57 -3.41
CA GLY A 86 3.23 -19.51 -4.01
C GLY A 86 3.08 -19.31 -5.52
N LEU A 87 3.02 -18.05 -5.97
CA LEU A 87 3.02 -17.70 -7.39
C LEU A 87 4.35 -18.07 -8.05
N LEU A 88 5.49 -17.78 -7.40
CA LEU A 88 6.82 -18.13 -7.90
C LEU A 88 6.99 -19.65 -8.08
N SER A 89 6.57 -20.44 -7.10
CA SER A 89 6.61 -21.90 -7.16
C SER A 89 5.72 -22.45 -8.28
N PHE A 90 4.58 -21.82 -8.56
CA PHE A 90 3.73 -22.18 -9.69
C PHE A 90 4.42 -21.91 -11.03
N LEU A 91 5.10 -20.77 -11.17
CA LEU A 91 5.83 -20.40 -12.39
C LEU A 91 6.98 -21.36 -12.72
N PHE A 92 7.65 -21.93 -11.71
CA PHE A 92 8.81 -22.81 -11.90
C PHE A 92 8.49 -24.31 -12.04
N LYS A 93 7.22 -24.71 -12.17
CA LYS A 93 6.88 -26.14 -12.35
C LYS A 93 7.44 -26.70 -13.69
N PRO A 94 8.17 -27.84 -13.69
CA PRO A 94 8.81 -28.42 -14.87
C PRO A 94 7.86 -28.71 -16.04
N ASP A 95 6.64 -29.17 -15.76
CA ASP A 95 5.62 -29.51 -16.76
C ASP A 95 5.15 -28.29 -17.58
N HIS A 96 5.45 -27.08 -17.12
CA HIS A 96 5.17 -25.85 -17.88
C HIS A 96 6.33 -25.42 -18.78
N ILE A 97 7.52 -26.04 -18.64
CA ILE A 97 8.78 -25.68 -19.30
C ILE A 97 9.16 -26.70 -20.40
N SER A 98 8.63 -27.93 -20.38
CA SER A 98 9.19 -29.07 -21.15
C SER A 98 8.51 -29.50 -22.46
N GLU A 99 7.42 -28.87 -22.94
CA GLU A 99 6.82 -29.24 -24.23
C GLU A 99 6.76 -28.05 -25.20
N ILE A 100 7.81 -27.92 -26.02
CA ILE A 100 7.80 -27.08 -27.22
C ILE A 100 8.08 -27.95 -28.45
N PRO A 101 7.06 -28.56 -29.06
CA PRO A 101 7.07 -28.88 -30.49
C PRO A 101 6.18 -27.91 -31.25
N PHE A 102 6.70 -27.42 -32.38
CA PHE A 102 6.00 -26.58 -33.35
C PHE A 102 4.86 -27.38 -34.00
N ASP A 103 3.61 -26.91 -33.83
CA ASP A 103 2.42 -27.04 -34.72
C ASP A 103 1.12 -26.99 -33.88
N PRO A 104 0.03 -26.35 -34.38
CA PRO A 104 -0.94 -25.41 -33.73
C PRO A 104 -0.70 -24.82 -32.32
N SER A 105 0.39 -25.20 -31.67
CA SER A 105 0.85 -24.84 -30.34
C SER A 105 1.17 -23.35 -30.17
N LEU A 106 1.22 -22.54 -31.24
CA LEU A 106 1.58 -21.12 -31.17
C LEU A 106 0.49 -20.24 -30.52
N ILE A 107 -0.80 -20.58 -30.71
CA ILE A 107 -1.93 -19.87 -30.07
C ILE A 107 -2.03 -20.26 -28.60
N PHE A 108 -1.92 -21.56 -28.29
CA PHE A 108 -1.89 -22.06 -26.92
C PHE A 108 -0.66 -21.56 -26.15
N SER A 109 0.49 -21.50 -26.83
CA SER A 109 1.74 -20.94 -26.31
C SER A 109 1.58 -19.45 -25.98
N ARG A 110 0.98 -18.63 -26.85
CA ARG A 110 0.75 -17.20 -26.56
C ARG A 110 -0.25 -16.95 -25.42
N MET A 111 -1.35 -17.72 -25.33
CA MET A 111 -2.27 -17.62 -24.19
C MET A 111 -1.60 -18.03 -22.88
N LYS A 112 -0.77 -19.08 -22.91
CA LYS A 112 0.07 -19.51 -21.78
C LYS A 112 1.08 -18.42 -21.41
N THR A 113 1.75 -17.79 -22.37
CA THR A 113 2.69 -16.68 -22.13
C THR A 113 1.98 -15.49 -21.49
N LEU A 114 0.80 -15.09 -21.98
CA LEU A 114 0.02 -14.00 -21.39
C LEU A 114 -0.39 -14.33 -19.95
N PHE A 115 -0.87 -15.56 -19.71
CA PHE A 115 -1.21 -16.00 -18.35
C PHE A 115 -0.01 -15.98 -17.41
N MET A 116 1.16 -16.46 -17.85
CA MET A 116 2.40 -16.36 -17.06
C MET A 116 2.79 -14.90 -16.78
N ALA A 117 2.62 -14.00 -17.75
CA ALA A 117 2.86 -12.57 -17.55
C ALA A 117 1.91 -11.97 -16.51
N LYS A 118 0.61 -12.35 -16.51
CA LYS A 118 -0.36 -11.92 -15.48
C LYS A 118 0.08 -12.37 -14.07
N LEU A 119 0.56 -13.60 -13.94
CA LEU A 119 1.10 -14.12 -12.67
C LEU A 119 2.38 -13.42 -12.23
N MET A 120 3.29 -13.10 -13.15
CA MET A 120 4.49 -12.29 -12.86
C MET A 120 4.13 -10.90 -12.35
N VAL A 121 3.13 -10.24 -12.97
CA VAL A 121 2.64 -8.93 -12.51
C VAL A 121 2.11 -9.03 -11.08
N LEU A 122 1.30 -10.04 -10.77
CA LEU A 122 0.80 -10.30 -9.41
C LEU A 122 1.93 -10.54 -8.41
N MET A 123 2.91 -11.36 -8.80
CA MET A 123 4.08 -11.66 -7.98
C MET A 123 4.87 -10.38 -7.63
N VAL A 124 5.09 -9.49 -8.61
CA VAL A 124 5.74 -8.20 -8.39
C VAL A 124 4.97 -7.33 -7.41
N HIS A 125 3.63 -7.30 -7.48
CA HIS A 125 2.80 -6.56 -6.53
C HIS A 125 2.97 -7.09 -5.10
N PHE A 126 2.95 -8.40 -4.90
CA PHE A 126 3.10 -9.00 -3.57
C PHE A 126 4.52 -8.83 -3.01
N PHE A 127 5.57 -8.96 -3.82
CA PHE A 127 6.92 -8.66 -3.35
C PHE A 127 7.10 -7.18 -3.01
N PHE A 128 6.56 -6.27 -3.82
CA PHE A 128 6.57 -4.84 -3.51
C PHE A 128 5.82 -4.54 -2.19
N ALA A 129 4.68 -5.19 -1.95
CA ALA A 129 3.96 -5.10 -0.68
C ALA A 129 4.81 -5.59 0.49
N PHE A 130 5.43 -6.78 0.36
CA PHE A 130 6.32 -7.36 1.37
C PHE A 130 7.47 -6.41 1.75
N PHE A 131 8.18 -5.86 0.78
CA PHE A 131 9.27 -4.92 1.03
C PHE A 131 8.76 -3.63 1.68
N SER A 132 7.61 -3.12 1.25
CA SER A 132 6.98 -1.92 1.83
C SER A 132 6.62 -2.14 3.31
N PHE A 133 6.01 -3.26 3.68
CA PHE A 133 5.71 -3.55 5.08
C PHE A 133 6.98 -3.78 5.90
N THR A 134 8.00 -4.43 5.34
CA THR A 134 9.30 -4.61 6.02
C THR A 134 9.98 -3.27 6.31
N LEU A 135 9.94 -2.32 5.36
CA LEU A 135 10.44 -0.96 5.56
C LEU A 135 9.62 -0.22 6.62
N SER A 136 8.30 -0.37 6.62
CA SER A 136 7.45 0.20 7.68
C SER A 136 7.84 -0.30 9.06
N ILE A 137 8.05 -1.62 9.22
CA ILE A 137 8.52 -2.22 10.49
C ILE A 137 9.86 -1.64 10.93
N ARG A 138 10.81 -1.45 10.00
CA ARG A 138 12.12 -0.85 10.31
C ARG A 138 11.97 0.53 10.93
N TYR A 139 11.16 1.41 10.33
CA TYR A 139 10.93 2.75 10.87
C TYR A 139 10.18 2.71 12.21
N MET A 140 9.18 1.83 12.36
CA MET A 140 8.48 1.65 13.64
C MET A 140 9.39 1.18 14.77
N ASN A 141 10.33 0.27 14.48
CA ASN A 141 11.35 -0.14 15.44
C ASN A 141 12.28 0.99 15.81
N GLN A 142 12.70 1.82 14.84
CA GLN A 142 13.53 3.00 15.12
C GLN A 142 12.82 4.00 16.04
N ILE A 143 11.52 4.24 15.82
CA ILE A 143 10.71 5.13 16.66
C ILE A 143 10.58 4.58 18.09
N ASN A 144 10.44 3.25 18.26
CA ASN A 144 10.42 2.66 19.60
C ASN A 144 11.68 3.01 20.39
N PHE A 145 12.86 3.04 19.77
CA PHE A 145 14.06 3.50 20.47
C PHE A 145 14.00 5.01 20.74
N MET A 146 13.60 5.82 19.75
CA MET A 146 13.56 7.28 19.88
C MET A 146 12.63 7.77 21.00
N ILE A 147 11.43 7.18 21.15
CA ILE A 147 10.46 7.59 22.18
C ILE A 147 10.91 7.23 23.59
N ASN A 148 11.76 6.20 23.76
CA ASN A 148 12.25 5.77 25.07
C ASN A 148 13.54 6.49 25.52
N VAL A 149 14.11 7.37 24.69
CA VAL A 149 15.26 8.19 25.06
C VAL A 149 14.78 9.57 25.52
N PRO A 150 15.15 10.03 26.73
CA PRO A 150 14.81 11.37 27.18
C PRO A 150 15.39 12.42 26.23
N ILE A 151 14.57 13.37 25.79
CA ILE A 151 14.94 14.39 24.79
C ILE A 151 16.05 15.32 25.30
N ASP A 152 16.10 15.57 26.61
CA ASP A 152 17.12 16.40 27.23
C ASP A 152 18.53 15.78 27.16
N CYS A 153 18.64 14.50 26.79
CA CYS A 153 19.91 13.76 26.74
C CYS A 153 20.60 13.83 25.35
N ASP A 154 19.89 14.19 24.28
CA ASP A 154 20.47 14.27 22.93
C ASP A 154 19.88 15.45 22.13
N PRO A 155 20.67 16.49 21.81
CA PRO A 155 20.20 17.64 21.04
C PRO A 155 19.79 17.30 19.59
N MET A 156 20.15 16.12 19.07
CA MET A 156 19.67 15.66 17.76
C MET A 156 18.25 15.08 17.82
N LEU A 157 17.75 14.71 19.01
CA LEU A 157 16.43 14.14 19.19
C LEU A 157 15.41 15.26 19.35
N SER A 158 14.53 15.43 18.36
CA SER A 158 13.43 16.40 18.42
C SER A 158 12.07 15.73 18.19
N PRO A 159 10.97 16.27 18.76
CA PRO A 159 9.61 15.78 18.45
C PRO A 159 9.33 15.76 16.95
N GLU A 160 9.86 16.75 16.21
CA GLU A 160 9.72 16.83 14.76
C GLU A 160 10.45 15.69 14.03
N LEU A 161 11.64 15.30 14.49
CA LEU A 161 12.37 14.16 13.94
C LEU A 161 11.59 12.86 14.14
N ILE A 162 11.03 12.65 15.33
CA ILE A 162 10.22 11.47 15.65
C ILE A 162 8.97 11.43 14.77
N ALA A 163 8.27 12.56 14.64
CA ALA A 163 7.06 12.65 13.81
C ALA A 163 7.34 12.45 12.31
N ASN A 164 8.47 12.97 11.80
CA ASN A 164 8.86 12.75 10.40
C ASN A 164 9.31 11.29 10.16
N THR A 165 9.96 10.66 11.13
CA THR A 165 10.30 9.23 11.07
C THR A 165 9.03 8.37 11.07
N LEU A 166 8.04 8.74 11.89
CA LEU A 166 6.73 8.11 11.92
C LEU A 166 5.98 8.25 10.60
N ASP A 167 5.91 9.47 10.04
CA ASP A 167 5.31 9.71 8.73
C ASP A 167 5.96 8.82 7.66
N THR A 168 7.29 8.71 7.65
CA THR A 168 8.01 7.86 6.69
C THR A 168 7.62 6.38 6.82
N GLY A 169 7.56 5.85 8.05
CA GLY A 169 7.10 4.48 8.30
C GLY A 169 5.65 4.25 7.87
N MET A 170 4.77 5.23 8.08
CA MET A 170 3.36 5.16 7.72
C MET A 170 3.12 5.32 6.21
N VAL A 171 4.00 6.02 5.51
CA VAL A 171 4.01 6.06 4.04
C VAL A 171 4.31 4.67 3.49
N HIS A 172 5.31 3.97 4.02
CA HIS A 172 5.59 2.59 3.62
C HIS A 172 4.44 1.63 3.93
N TYR A 173 3.79 1.79 5.09
CA TYR A 173 2.57 1.04 5.42
C TYR A 173 1.47 1.27 4.37
N THR A 174 1.22 2.53 4.02
CA THR A 174 0.22 2.91 3.01
C THR A 174 0.57 2.38 1.63
N MET A 175 1.84 2.40 1.23
CA MET A 175 2.33 1.80 -0.02
C MET A 175 2.05 0.30 -0.07
N GLY A 176 2.31 -0.42 1.03
CA GLY A 176 2.01 -1.85 1.15
C GLY A 176 0.50 -2.14 1.03
N MET A 177 -0.33 -1.36 1.72
CA MET A 177 -1.80 -1.49 1.64
C MET A 177 -2.31 -1.22 0.22
N ARG A 178 -1.81 -0.18 -0.44
CA ARG A 178 -2.17 0.12 -1.84
C ARG A 178 -1.73 -0.97 -2.80
N ALA A 179 -0.59 -1.60 -2.57
CA ALA A 179 -0.14 -2.74 -3.37
C ALA A 179 -1.09 -3.94 -3.23
N PHE A 180 -1.58 -4.24 -2.01
CA PHE A 180 -2.64 -5.24 -1.80
C PHE A 180 -3.93 -4.89 -2.55
N TYR A 181 -4.37 -3.64 -2.47
CA TYR A 181 -5.57 -3.19 -3.20
C TYR A 181 -5.41 -3.38 -4.71
N LEU A 182 -4.28 -2.94 -5.28
CA LEU A 182 -3.99 -3.13 -6.70
C LEU A 182 -3.84 -4.61 -7.09
N SER A 183 -3.32 -5.46 -6.18
CA SER A 183 -3.25 -6.91 -6.44
C SER A 183 -4.64 -7.53 -6.63
N VAL A 184 -5.70 -7.01 -6.00
CA VAL A 184 -7.08 -7.48 -6.23
C VAL A 184 -7.51 -7.22 -7.66
N VAL A 185 -7.23 -6.03 -8.19
CA VAL A 185 -7.52 -5.68 -9.61
C VAL A 185 -6.72 -6.58 -10.55
N ALA A 186 -5.44 -6.82 -10.25
CA ALA A 186 -4.60 -7.73 -11.02
C ALA A 186 -5.06 -9.20 -10.93
N THR A 187 -5.63 -9.64 -9.80
CA THR A 187 -6.20 -10.99 -9.67
C THR A 187 -7.45 -11.13 -10.52
N LEU A 188 -8.30 -10.10 -10.59
CA LEU A 188 -9.47 -10.09 -11.47
C LEU A 188 -9.09 -10.24 -12.95
N TRP A 189 -7.89 -9.80 -13.33
CA TRP A 189 -7.36 -9.97 -14.69
C TRP A 189 -7.12 -11.44 -15.09
N LEU A 190 -6.93 -12.33 -14.12
CA LEU A 190 -6.84 -13.78 -14.37
C LEU A 190 -8.15 -14.35 -14.90
N PHE A 191 -9.29 -13.78 -14.50
CA PHE A 191 -10.63 -14.18 -14.98
C PHE A 191 -11.01 -13.48 -16.30
N GLY A 192 -10.27 -12.44 -16.69
CA GLY A 192 -10.44 -11.75 -17.96
C GLY A 192 -10.28 -10.23 -17.86
N PRO A 193 -10.10 -9.55 -19.00
CA PRO A 193 -9.85 -8.11 -19.04
C PRO A 193 -11.07 -7.26 -18.63
N VAL A 194 -12.28 -7.77 -18.84
CA VAL A 194 -13.52 -7.10 -18.42
C VAL A 194 -13.64 -7.06 -16.90
N TRP A 195 -13.33 -8.17 -16.22
CA TRP A 195 -13.34 -8.25 -14.76
C TRP A 195 -12.30 -7.34 -14.12
N MET A 196 -11.10 -7.26 -14.72
CA MET A 196 -10.07 -6.30 -14.32
C MET A 196 -10.57 -4.86 -14.43
N PHE A 197 -11.20 -4.50 -15.55
CA PHE A 197 -11.70 -3.14 -15.76
C PHE A 197 -12.80 -2.78 -14.75
N LEU A 198 -13.81 -3.63 -14.56
CA LEU A 198 -14.85 -3.43 -13.56
C LEU A 198 -14.27 -3.32 -12.15
N GLY A 199 -13.31 -4.20 -11.82
CA GLY A 199 -12.57 -4.15 -10.57
C GLY A 199 -11.83 -2.83 -10.37
N SER A 200 -11.24 -2.26 -11.42
CA SER A 200 -10.54 -0.97 -11.36
C SER A 200 -11.49 0.20 -11.06
N LEU A 201 -12.71 0.19 -11.61
CA LEU A 201 -13.73 1.21 -11.34
C LEU A 201 -14.17 1.16 -9.87
N VAL A 202 -14.46 -0.05 -9.37
CA VAL A 202 -14.79 -0.26 -7.95
C VAL A 202 -13.63 0.16 -7.07
N MET A 203 -12.40 -0.17 -7.45
CA MET A 203 -11.21 0.18 -6.70
C MET A 203 -11.02 1.70 -6.63
N VAL A 204 -11.27 2.44 -7.72
CA VAL A 204 -11.25 3.91 -7.70
C VAL A 204 -12.28 4.47 -6.71
N VAL A 205 -13.48 3.91 -6.65
CA VAL A 205 -14.50 4.34 -5.67
C VAL A 205 -14.05 4.05 -4.23
N VAL A 206 -13.47 2.88 -3.98
CA VAL A 206 -12.94 2.50 -2.66
C VAL A 206 -11.79 3.42 -2.25
N LEU A 207 -10.81 3.62 -3.13
CA LEU A 207 -9.69 4.52 -2.88
C LEU A 207 -10.16 5.95 -2.66
N TYR A 208 -11.14 6.43 -3.45
CA TYR A 208 -11.69 7.77 -3.29
C TYR A 208 -12.25 7.97 -1.87
N LYS A 209 -13.02 7.01 -1.36
CA LYS A 209 -13.56 7.05 0.01
C LYS A 209 -12.48 6.95 1.09
N LEU A 210 -11.41 6.17 0.85
CA LEU A 210 -10.30 6.03 1.80
C LEU A 210 -9.41 7.28 1.84
N ASP A 211 -9.20 7.91 0.69
CA ASP A 211 -8.26 9.02 0.53
C ASP A 211 -8.88 10.38 0.88
N HIS A 212 -10.19 10.54 0.68
CA HIS A 212 -10.91 11.77 0.98
C HIS A 212 -11.59 11.64 2.34
N SER A 213 -11.17 12.49 3.27
CA SER A 213 -11.87 12.68 4.53
C SER A 213 -12.89 13.82 4.35
N CYS A 214 -14.08 13.68 4.93
CA CYS A 214 -14.94 14.85 5.16
C CYS A 214 -14.08 15.86 5.92
N ALA A 215 -13.97 17.10 5.40
CA ALA A 215 -13.15 18.13 6.01
C ALA A 215 -13.57 18.28 7.47
N LEU A 216 -12.73 17.79 8.40
CA LEU A 216 -12.84 18.15 9.79
C LEU A 216 -12.42 19.62 9.83
N GLU A 217 -13.41 20.49 9.89
CA GLU A 217 -13.18 21.90 10.11
C GLU A 217 -12.60 22.05 11.52
N TYR A 218 -11.27 22.02 11.62
CA TYR A 218 -10.55 22.08 12.89
C TYR A 218 -10.86 23.37 13.67
N SER A 219 -11.35 24.41 12.97
CA SER A 219 -11.89 25.66 13.52
C SER A 219 -13.14 25.45 14.40
N THR A 220 -13.97 24.45 14.11
CA THR A 220 -15.20 24.15 14.87
C THR A 220 -15.04 22.94 15.81
N ALA A 221 -13.92 22.21 15.72
CA ALA A 221 -13.59 21.12 16.63
C ALA A 221 -13.21 21.67 18.03
N ARG A 222 -14.21 22.01 18.84
CA ARG A 222 -14.02 22.33 20.26
C ARG A 222 -13.58 21.05 20.99
N CYS A 223 -12.31 20.96 21.32
CA CYS A 223 -11.79 19.92 22.21
C CYS A 223 -12.19 20.27 23.65
N ASP A 224 -13.43 19.94 24.04
CA ASP A 224 -13.82 19.94 25.46
C ASP A 224 -13.16 18.73 26.14
N ILE A 225 -11.87 18.88 26.46
CA ILE A 225 -11.20 17.98 27.40
C ILE A 225 -11.80 18.29 28.76
N LYS A 226 -12.85 17.56 29.12
CA LYS A 226 -13.40 17.59 30.47
C LYS A 226 -12.36 16.94 31.38
N THR A 227 -11.49 17.75 31.96
CA THR A 227 -10.63 17.38 33.08
C THR A 227 -11.52 16.89 34.21
N ARG A 228 -11.41 15.61 34.53
CA ARG A 228 -12.04 15.00 35.69
C ARG A 228 -11.03 14.14 36.41
#